data_AF-A0A381VRI5-F1
#
_entry.id   AF-A0A381VRI5-F1
#
_cell.length_a   1.000
_cell.length_b   1.000
_cell.length_c   1.000
_cell.angle_alpha   90.00
_cell.angle_beta   90.00
_cell.angle_gamma   90.00
#
_symmetry.space_group_name_H-M   'P 1'
#
loop_
_entity.id
_entity.type
_entity.pdbx_description
1 polymer ?
#
loop_
_entity_poly.entity_id
_entity_poly.type
_entity_poly.pdbx_seq_one_letter_code
_entity_poly.pdbx_strand_id
1 'polypeptide(L)'
;MKVLITGATGFIGKKLVGELIRRGHNVSILTRDSEGASQKLPVNCEVYQWQPELYPPKFEAFKEVNAVIHLAGESIADGRWTEPRKKSIKNSRVLSTRNLVSTMNSLK
;
A
#
# COMPACT_ATOMS: atom_id res chain seq x y z
N MET A 1 -1.70 -1.09 -17.98
CA MET A 1 -2.60 -1.29 -16.82
C MET A 1 -2.24 -0.29 -15.73
N LYS A 2 -3.20 0.08 -14.88
CA LYS A 2 -2.96 0.86 -13.67
C LYS A 2 -2.98 -0.07 -12.45
N VAL A 3 -1.92 -0.04 -11.64
CA VAL A 3 -1.72 -0.91 -10.49
C VAL A 3 -1.65 -0.09 -9.22
N LEU A 4 -2.49 -0.40 -8.25
CA LEU A 4 -2.48 0.21 -6.93
C LEU A 4 -1.61 -0.60 -5.97
N ILE A 5 -0.64 0.04 -5.33
CA ILE A 5 0.35 -0.63 -4.47
C ILE A 5 0.36 0.02 -3.08
N THR A 6 0.24 -0.80 -2.04
CA THR A 6 0.52 -0.37 -0.66
C THR A 6 1.90 -0.84 -0.24
N GLY A 7 2.58 -0.16 0.69
CA GLY A 7 3.92 -0.60 1.13
C GLY A 7 4.99 -0.42 0.05
N ALA A 8 4.74 0.47 -0.92
CA ALA A 8 5.59 0.75 -2.06
C ALA A 8 6.99 1.26 -1.68
N THR A 9 7.14 1.91 -0.52
CA THR A 9 8.44 2.41 -0.02
C THR A 9 9.28 1.33 0.67
N GLY A 10 8.73 0.13 0.87
CA GLY A 10 9.42 -0.99 1.50
C GLY A 10 10.44 -1.68 0.58
N PHE A 11 11.10 -2.71 1.12
CA PHE A 11 12.15 -3.47 0.44
C PHE A 11 11.70 -4.03 -0.91
N ILE A 12 10.58 -4.76 -0.93
CA ILE A 12 10.01 -5.35 -2.15
C ILE A 12 9.31 -4.28 -2.99
N GLY A 13 8.56 -3.38 -2.34
CA GLY A 13 7.73 -2.37 -2.99
C GLY A 13 8.51 -1.49 -3.97
N LYS A 14 9.70 -0.99 -3.58
CA LYS A 14 10.50 -0.10 -4.42
C LYS A 14 10.91 -0.75 -5.73
N LYS A 15 11.34 -2.01 -5.66
CA LYS A 15 11.77 -2.79 -6.84
C LYS A 15 10.58 -3.11 -7.73
N LEU A 16 9.45 -3.49 -7.14
CA LEU A 16 8.22 -3.77 -7.87
C LEU A 16 7.70 -2.53 -8.62
N VAL A 17 7.66 -1.37 -7.97
CA VAL A 17 7.25 -0.10 -8.59
C VAL A 17 8.13 0.22 -9.80
N GLY A 18 9.46 0.14 -9.63
CA GLY A 18 10.40 0.38 -10.72
C GLY A 18 10.18 -0.56 -11.91
N GLU A 19 9.95 -1.85 -11.64
CA GLU A 19 9.72 -2.84 -12.69
C GLU A 19 8.38 -2.63 -13.42
N LEU A 20 7.31 -2.28 -12.70
CA LEU A 20 6.00 -2.00 -13.31
C LEU A 20 6.06 -0.76 -14.22
N ILE A 21 6.73 0.30 -13.76
CA ILE A 21 6.95 1.51 -14.57
C ILE A 21 7.79 1.18 -15.81
N ARG A 22 8.87 0.40 -15.65
CA ARG A 22 9.71 -0.04 -16.78
C ARG A 22 8.93 -0.81 -17.83
N ARG A 23 7.88 -1.55 -17.43
CA ARG A 23 6.96 -2.27 -18.32
C ARG A 23 5.84 -1.41 -18.92
N GLY A 24 5.83 -0.10 -18.65
CA GLY A 24 4.82 0.83 -19.16
C GLY A 24 3.48 0.75 -18.42
N HIS A 25 3.49 0.34 -17.15
CA HIS A 25 2.29 0.39 -16.30
C HIS A 25 2.24 1.70 -15.50
N ASN A 26 1.01 2.18 -15.25
CA ASN A 26 0.77 3.29 -14.34
C ASN A 26 0.69 2.76 -12.91
N VAL A 27 1.28 3.47 -11.96
CA VAL A 27 1.33 3.04 -10.55
C VAL A 27 0.68 4.10 -9.66
N SER A 28 -0.31 3.67 -8.88
CA SER A 28 -0.87 4.45 -7.78
C SER A 28 -0.43 3.85 -6.46
N ILE A 29 -0.17 4.69 -5.46
CA ILE A 29 0.46 4.29 -4.21
C ILE A 29 -0.39 4.73 -3.04
N LEU A 30 -0.68 3.81 -2.13
CA LEU A 30 -1.27 4.11 -0.83
C LEU A 30 -0.22 3.98 0.26
N THR A 31 -0.03 5.05 1.04
CA THR A 31 1.04 5.16 2.03
C THR A 31 0.60 5.96 3.25
N ARG A 32 1.20 5.67 4.42
CA ARG A 32 1.01 6.47 5.64
C ARG A 32 1.63 7.87 5.52
N ASP A 33 2.73 7.95 4.79
CA ASP A 33 3.55 9.14 4.57
C ASP A 33 3.64 9.39 3.05
N SER A 34 2.82 10.32 2.54
CA SER A 34 2.75 10.65 1.12
C SER A 34 3.94 11.51 0.68
N GLU A 35 4.40 12.42 1.52
CA GLU A 35 5.53 13.31 1.22
C GLU A 35 6.84 12.52 1.11
N GLY A 36 7.16 11.70 2.11
CA GLY A 36 8.34 10.86 2.08
C GLY A 36 8.26 9.75 1.03
N ALA A 37 7.06 9.33 0.61
CA ALA A 37 6.89 8.42 -0.52
C ALA A 37 7.26 9.09 -1.85
N SER A 38 6.77 10.31 -2.11
CA SER A 38 7.08 11.06 -3.33
C SER A 38 8.58 11.32 -3.51
N GLN A 39 9.34 11.44 -2.42
CA GLN A 39 10.80 11.57 -2.47
C GLN A 39 11.55 10.25 -2.74
N LYS A 40 10.96 9.10 -2.36
CA LYS A 40 11.62 7.79 -2.40
C LYS A 40 11.26 6.96 -3.63
N LEU A 41 10.31 7.42 -4.44
CA LEU A 41 9.70 6.68 -5.54
C LEU A 41 9.86 7.44 -6.86
N PRO A 42 9.80 6.76 -8.02
CA PRO A 42 9.96 7.39 -9.32
C PRO A 42 8.86 8.44 -9.60
N VAL A 43 9.19 9.43 -10.45
CA VAL A 43 8.39 10.65 -10.74
C VAL A 43 7.01 10.41 -11.36
N ASN A 44 6.70 9.17 -11.79
CA ASN A 44 5.44 8.80 -12.46
C ASN A 44 4.52 7.94 -11.57
N CYS A 45 4.48 8.21 -10.27
CA CYS A 45 3.54 7.56 -9.35
C CYS A 45 2.51 8.56 -8.82
N GLU A 46 1.23 8.19 -8.84
CA GLU A 46 0.21 8.91 -8.08
C GLU A 46 0.27 8.45 -6.62
N VAL A 47 0.39 9.37 -5.66
CA VAL A 47 0.54 9.04 -4.24
C VAL A 47 -0.65 9.54 -3.43
N TYR A 48 -1.26 8.63 -2.69
CA TYR A 48 -2.41 8.87 -1.84
C TYR A 48 -2.08 8.55 -0.38
N GLN A 49 -2.37 9.49 0.51
CA GLN A 49 -2.22 9.26 1.94
C GLN A 49 -3.34 8.35 2.47
N TRP A 50 -2.98 7.36 3.26
CA TRP A 50 -3.90 6.39 3.84
C TRP A 50 -3.37 5.82 5.16
N GLN A 51 -4.26 5.67 6.15
CA GLN A 51 -3.98 5.03 7.43
C GLN A 51 -4.55 3.61 7.42
N PRO A 52 -3.75 2.57 7.13
CA PRO A 52 -4.25 1.26 6.70
C PRO A 52 -5.14 0.55 7.72
N GLU A 53 -4.79 0.66 8.99
CA GLU A 53 -5.45 -0.07 10.07
C GLU A 53 -6.70 0.64 10.60
N LEU A 54 -6.88 1.93 10.28
CA LEU A 54 -7.90 2.76 10.90
C LEU A 54 -9.13 2.94 10.02
N TYR A 55 -8.94 3.21 8.73
CA TYR A 55 -10.04 3.61 7.85
C TYR A 55 -9.89 2.98 6.45
N PRO A 56 -11.00 2.77 5.72
CA PRO A 56 -10.96 2.50 4.28
C PRO A 56 -10.23 3.61 3.51
N PRO A 57 -9.42 3.28 2.49
CA PRO A 57 -8.80 4.27 1.62
C PRO A 57 -9.86 4.99 0.78
N LYS A 58 -9.55 6.23 0.38
CA LYS A 58 -10.46 7.02 -0.46
C LYS A 58 -10.59 6.41 -1.86
N PHE A 59 -11.77 6.60 -2.47
CA PHE A 59 -12.12 6.05 -3.78
C PHE A 59 -11.16 6.48 -4.89
N GLU A 60 -10.63 7.70 -4.83
CA GLU A 60 -9.80 8.30 -5.88
C GLU A 60 -8.55 7.46 -6.16
N ALA A 61 -8.02 6.77 -5.15
CA ALA A 61 -6.88 5.87 -5.29
C ALA A 61 -7.17 4.64 -6.15
N PHE A 62 -8.45 4.29 -6.36
CA PHE A 62 -8.90 3.13 -7.13
C PHE A 62 -9.36 3.48 -8.55
N LYS A 63 -9.39 4.76 -8.91
CA LYS A 63 -9.85 5.19 -10.23
C LYS A 63 -9.01 4.55 -11.34
N GLU A 64 -9.68 3.80 -12.21
CA GLU A 64 -9.10 3.07 -13.37
C GLU A 64 -8.08 1.98 -12.98
N VAL A 65 -8.05 1.57 -11.71
CA VAL A 65 -7.14 0.52 -11.23
C VAL A 65 -7.59 -0.84 -11.75
N ASN A 66 -6.66 -1.56 -12.37
CA ASN A 66 -6.90 -2.91 -12.89
C ASN A 66 -6.43 -4.00 -11.92
N ALA A 67 -5.50 -3.68 -11.03
CA ALA A 67 -4.95 -4.63 -10.07
C ALA A 67 -4.50 -3.93 -8.77
N VAL A 68 -4.63 -4.62 -7.64
CA VAL A 68 -4.17 -4.15 -6.33
C VAL A 68 -3.11 -5.11 -5.79
N ILE A 69 -1.97 -4.57 -5.35
CA ILE A 69 -0.88 -5.32 -4.71
C ILE A 69 -0.67 -4.79 -3.29
N HIS A 70 -1.02 -5.62 -2.29
CA HIS A 70 -0.94 -5.24 -0.88
C HIS A 70 0.37 -5.74 -0.23
N LEU A 71 1.38 -4.86 -0.13
CA LEU A 71 2.65 -5.14 0.57
C LEU A 71 2.79 -4.39 1.92
N ALA A 72 1.80 -3.60 2.33
CA ALA A 72 1.86 -2.90 3.61
C ALA A 72 1.67 -3.87 4.78
N GLY A 73 2.46 -3.69 5.83
CA GLY A 73 2.38 -4.46 7.06
C GLY A 73 3.53 -4.11 8.00
N GLU A 74 3.35 -4.42 9.27
CA GLU A 74 4.40 -4.27 10.29
C GLU A 74 5.54 -5.27 10.02
N SER A 75 6.78 -4.86 10.31
CA SER A 75 7.97 -5.69 10.17
C SER A 75 7.94 -6.84 11.18
N ILE A 76 8.15 -8.06 10.67
CA ILE A 76 8.27 -9.28 11.49
C ILE A 76 9.70 -9.51 11.99
N ALA A 77 10.67 -8.85 11.37
CA ALA A 77 12.10 -9.01 11.65
C ALA A 77 12.59 -8.04 12.74
N ASP A 78 11.82 -6.98 12.99
CA ASP A 78 12.19 -5.98 13.98
C ASP A 78 11.85 -6.52 15.38
N GLY A 79 12.83 -6.61 16.28
CA GLY A 79 12.61 -6.84 17.71
C GLY A 79 11.98 -8.19 18.14
N ARG A 80 11.70 -8.31 19.45
CA ARG A 80 11.14 -9.53 20.06
C ARG A 80 9.63 -9.63 19.85
N TRP A 81 9.14 -10.85 19.61
CA TRP A 81 7.72 -11.17 19.46
C TRP A 81 6.98 -11.23 20.80
N THR A 82 6.78 -10.08 21.42
CA THR A 82 5.90 -9.91 22.57
C THR A 82 4.43 -9.99 22.14
N GLU A 83 3.50 -10.23 23.07
CA GLU A 83 2.06 -10.26 22.76
C GLU A 83 1.55 -8.98 22.09
N PRO A 84 1.91 -7.76 22.56
CA PRO A 84 1.57 -6.53 21.84
C PRO A 84 2.09 -6.49 20.41
N ARG A 85 3.32 -6.98 20.18
CA ARG A 85 3.94 -6.99 18.86
C ARG A 85 3.27 -7.99 17.92
N LYS A 86 2.97 -9.20 18.38
CA LYS A 86 2.20 -10.19 17.60
C LYS A 86 0.84 -9.63 17.20
N LYS A 87 0.16 -8.91 18.10
CA LYS A 87 -1.11 -8.23 17.81
C LYS A 87 -0.95 -7.17 16.72
N SER A 88 0.08 -6.32 16.79
CA SER A 88 0.38 -5.32 15.76
C SER A 88 0.71 -5.95 14.39
N ILE A 89 1.55 -6.99 14.35
CA ILE A 89 1.87 -7.75 13.14
C ILE A 89 0.62 -8.32 12.48
N LYS A 90 -0.31 -8.87 13.27
CA LYS A 90 -1.58 -9.40 12.78
C LYS A 90 -2.52 -8.28 12.30
N ASN A 91 -2.72 -7.25 13.11
CA ASN A 91 -3.65 -6.17 12.82
C ASN A 91 -3.25 -5.38 11.56
N SER A 92 -1.96 -5.10 11.40
CA SER A 92 -1.40 -4.42 10.21
C SER A 92 -1.62 -5.15 8.88
N ARG A 93 -2.06 -6.42 8.93
CA ARG A 93 -2.41 -7.22 7.74
C ARG A 93 -3.91 -7.45 7.63
N VAL A 94 -4.56 -7.79 8.75
CA VAL A 94 -6.00 -8.11 8.76
C VAL A 94 -6.85 -6.85 8.56
N LEU A 95 -6.57 -5.78 9.30
CA LEU A 95 -7.37 -4.56 9.26
C LEU A 95 -7.16 -3.81 7.93
N SER A 96 -5.91 -3.70 7.48
CA SER A 96 -5.58 -3.09 6.19
C SER A 96 -6.23 -3.81 5.01
N THR A 97 -6.18 -5.14 4.99
CA THR A 97 -6.82 -5.94 3.92
C THR A 97 -8.32 -5.75 3.94
N ARG A 98 -8.96 -5.80 5.12
CA ARG A 98 -10.41 -5.54 5.25
C ARG A 98 -10.79 -4.16 4.72
N ASN A 99 -10.03 -3.14 5.08
CA ASN A 99 -10.25 -1.77 4.65
C ASN A 99 -10.10 -1.62 3.12
N LEU A 100 -9.09 -2.24 2.51
CA LEU A 100 -8.94 -2.28 1.04
C LEU A 100 -10.13 -2.96 0.37
N VAL A 101 -10.49 -4.16 0.83
CA VAL A 101 -11.60 -4.94 0.25
C VAL A 101 -12.93 -4.22 0.41
N SER A 102 -13.16 -3.56 1.55
CA SER A 102 -14.36 -2.75 1.78
C SER A 102 -14.50 -1.63 0.74
N THR A 103 -13.42 -0.90 0.44
CA THR A 103 -13.45 0.12 -0.63
C THR A 103 -13.67 -0.53 -1.98
N MET A 104 -12.96 -1.62 -2.31
CA MET A 104 -13.08 -2.32 -3.60
C MET A 104 -14.51 -2.83 -3.86
N ASN A 105 -15.18 -3.39 -2.87
CA ASN A 105 -16.56 -3.86 -2.98
C ASN A 105 -17.58 -2.71 -3.11
N SER A 106 -17.19 -1.49 -2.74
CA SER A 106 -18.04 -0.30 -2.85
C SER A 106 -17.85 0.43 -4.19
N LEU A 107 -16.89 0.01 -5.01
CA LEU A 107 -16.69 0.53 -6.37
C LEU A 107 -17.85 0.01 -7.24
N LYS A 108 -18.58 0.91 -7.89
CA LYS A 108 -19.63 0.58 -8.86
C LYS A 108 -19.06 0.52 -10.26
#